data_AF-A0A948C6A9-F1
#
_entry.id   AF-A0A948C6A9-F1
#
_cell.length_a   1.000
_cell.length_b   1.000
_cell.length_c   1.000
_cell.angle_alpha   90.00
_cell.angle_beta   90.00
_cell.angle_gamma   90.00
#
_symmetry.space_group_name_H-M   'P 1'
#
loop_
_entity.id
_entity.type
_entity.pdbx_description
1 polymer ?
#
loop_
_entity_poly.entity_id
_entity_poly.type
_entity_poly.pdbx_seq_one_letter_code
_entity_poly.pdbx_strand_id
1 'polypeptide(L)' 'MVSYYVKIALEKAEKRMYDGMTVTVNITIEKKDDVLVVPTTAIQTIRGNTAVLVNNSGAVVPTPVEV' A
#
# COMPACT_ATOMS: atom_id res chain seq x y z
N MET A 1 -11.81 -19.44 -9.97
CA MET A 1 -12.24 -18.45 -8.96
C MET A 1 -12.20 -19.14 -7.61
N VAL A 2 -11.40 -18.61 -6.66
CA VAL A 2 -11.26 -19.20 -5.33
C VAL A 2 -11.89 -18.24 -4.33
N SER A 3 -12.83 -18.73 -3.53
CA SER A 3 -13.54 -17.95 -2.53
C SER A 3 -13.14 -18.42 -1.15
N TYR A 4 -12.77 -17.48 -0.28
CA TYR A 4 -12.41 -17.73 1.11
C TYR A 4 -13.43 -17.06 2.02
N TYR A 5 -14.06 -17.85 2.89
CA TYR A 5 -14.96 -17.34 3.91
C TYR A 5 -14.14 -16.89 5.12
N VAL A 6 -14.33 -15.64 5.55
CA VAL A 6 -13.60 -15.06 6.70
C VAL A 6 -14.62 -14.74 7.79
N LYS A 7 -14.29 -15.08 9.04
CA LYS A 7 -15.07 -14.70 10.23
C LYS A 7 -14.24 -13.71 11.04
N ILE A 8 -14.81 -12.54 11.33
CA ILE A 8 -14.16 -11.50 12.12
C ILE A 8 -14.86 -11.46 13.48
N ALA A 9 -14.09 -11.69 14.55
CA ALA A 9 -14.57 -11.55 15.92
C ALA A 9 -14.03 -10.24 16.50
N LEU A 10 -14.93 -9.43 17.05
CA LEU A 10 -14.56 -8.21 17.77
C LEU A 10 -14.45 -8.56 19.27
N GLU A 11 -13.27 -8.42 19.85
CA GLU A 11 -13.07 -8.69 21.29
C GLU A 11 -13.86 -7.73 22.18
N LYS A 12 -14.11 -6.51 21.68
CA LYS A 12 -14.93 -5.51 22.35
C LYS A 12 -15.79 -4.78 21.32
N ALA A 13 -17.09 -5.06 21.34
CA ALA A 13 -18.06 -4.26 20.62
C ALA A 13 -18.34 -2.96 21.39
N GLU A 14 -18.38 -1.84 20.69
CA GLU A 14 -18.92 -0.62 21.29
C GLU A 14 -20.41 -0.80 21.58
N LYS A 15 -20.91 -0.18 22.67
CA LYS A 15 -22.34 -0.27 23.07
C LYS A 15 -23.33 0.18 21.98
N ARG A 16 -22.85 0.82 20.92
CA ARG A 16 -23.65 1.37 19.82
C ARG A 16 -23.65 0.47 18.57
N MET A 17 -22.92 -0.65 18.57
CA MET A 17 -23.04 -1.65 17.52
C MET A 17 -24.26 -2.52 17.78
N TYR A 18 -25.10 -2.66 16.76
CA TYR A 18 -26.29 -3.49 16.78
C TYR A 18 -26.27 -4.46 15.60
N ASP A 19 -27.01 -5.56 15.74
CA ASP A 19 -27.15 -6.55 14.68
C ASP A 19 -27.81 -5.93 13.43
N GLY A 20 -27.37 -6.37 12.25
CA GLY A 20 -27.86 -5.86 10.96
C GLY A 20 -27.19 -4.57 10.49
N MET A 21 -26.25 -4.01 11.24
CA MET A 21 -25.43 -2.90 10.78
C MET A 21 -24.43 -3.32 9.69
N THR A 22 -24.24 -2.44 8.71
CA THR A 22 -23.15 -2.55 7.74
C THR A 22 -21.88 -1.98 8.34
N VAL A 23 -20.77 -2.70 8.19
CA VAL A 23 -19.44 -2.24 8.61
C VAL A 23 -18.50 -2.24 7.42
N THR A 24 -17.57 -1.29 7.41
CA THR A 24 -16.46 -1.27 6.46
C THR A 24 -15.26 -1.97 7.10
N VAL A 25 -14.81 -3.05 6.46
CA VAL A 25 -13.60 -3.78 6.88
C VAL A 25 -12.50 -3.51 5.88
N ASN A 26 -11.33 -3.09 6.37
CA ASN A 26 -10.11 -3.02 5.57
C ASN A 26 -9.20 -4.18 5.97
N ILE A 27 -8.84 -5.03 5.01
CA ILE A 27 -7.94 -6.17 5.21
C ILE A 27 -6.61 -5.85 4.52
N THR A 28 -5.55 -5.71 5.30
CA THR A 28 -4.18 -5.54 4.78
C THR A 28 -3.50 -6.90 4.75
N ILE A 29 -3.20 -7.40 3.56
CA ILE A 29 -2.64 -8.76 3.35
C ILE A 29 -1.11 -8.80 3.29
N GLU A 30 -0.49 -7.67 2.96
CA GLU A 30 0.96 -7.57 2.81
C GLU A 30 1.41 -6.17 3.22
N LYS A 31 2.54 -6.12 3.91
CA LYS A 31 3.21 -4.90 4.30
C LYS A 31 4.69 -5.09 4.00
N LYS A 32 5.25 -4.25 3.14
CA LYS A 32 6.69 -4.22 2.92
C LYS A 32 7.32 -3.36 4.02
N ASP A 33 8.17 -3.96 4.84
CA ASP A 33 9.00 -3.25 5.80
C ASP A 33 10.34 -2.84 5.15
N ASP A 34 11.07 -1.88 5.75
CA ASP A 34 12.34 -1.36 5.26
C ASP A 34 12.34 -0.83 3.81
N VAL A 35 11.25 -0.15 3.43
CA VAL A 35 11.11 0.49 2.11
C VAL A 35 11.27 2.01 2.18
N LEU A 36 11.82 2.59 1.11
CA LEU A 36 11.83 4.04 0.92
C LEU A 36 10.47 4.50 0.35
N VAL A 37 9.79 5.39 1.07
CA VAL A 37 8.52 5.97 0.60
C VAL A 37 8.80 7.15 -0.31
N VAL A 38 8.35 7.06 -1.56
CA VAL A 38 8.39 8.15 -2.54
C VAL A 38 6.99 8.45 -3.06
N PRO A 39 6.67 9.70 -3.42
CA PRO A 39 5.41 10.02 -4.09
C PRO A 39 5.27 9.24 -5.40
N THR A 40 4.07 8.76 -5.70
CA THR A 40 3.81 8.05 -6.96
C THR A 40 4.12 8.88 -8.19
N THR A 41 3.99 10.21 -8.10
CA THR A 41 4.34 11.17 -9.17
C THR A 41 5.84 11.25 -9.46
N ALA A 42 6.70 10.78 -8.55
CA ALA A 42 8.14 10.73 -8.75
C ALA A 42 8.59 9.47 -9.51
N ILE A 43 7.72 8.46 -9.60
CA ILE A 43 7.99 7.19 -10.30
C ILE A 43 7.72 7.40 -11.79
N GLN A 44 8.71 7.11 -12.62
CA GLN A 44 8.62 7.25 -14.07
C GLN A 44 9.09 5.95 -14.76
N THR A 45 8.52 5.66 -15.93
CA THR A 45 9.01 4.58 -16.79
C THR A 45 9.97 5.16 -17.83
N ILE A 46 11.25 4.84 -17.72
CA ILE A 46 12.30 5.30 -18.64
C ILE A 46 12.82 4.09 -19.40
N ARG A 47 12.61 4.07 -20.73
CA ARG A 47 13.04 2.96 -21.63
C ARG A 47 12.57 1.58 -21.17
N GLY A 48 11.36 1.50 -20.61
CA GLY A 48 10.76 0.24 -20.13
C GLY A 48 11.09 -0.13 -18.68
N ASN A 49 11.97 0.62 -18.00
CA ASN A 49 12.32 0.38 -16.60
C ASN A 49 11.67 1.42 -15.68
N THR A 50 11.21 0.99 -14.52
CA THR A 50 10.70 1.86 -13.46
C THR A 50 11.88 2.53 -12.74
N ALA A 51 11.89 3.85 -12.68
CA ALA A 51 12.97 4.64 -12.09
C ALA A 51 12.44 5.92 -11.44
N VAL A 52 13.22 6.45 -10.50
CA VAL A 52 13.03 7.79 -9.92
C VAL A 52 14.22 8.67 -10.30
N LEU A 53 14.00 9.97 -10.43
CA LEU A 53 15.07 10.95 -10.67
C LEU A 53 15.56 11.51 -9.34
N VAL A 54 16.79 11.20 -8.96
CA VAL A 54 17.41 11.68 -7.73
C VAL A 54 18.34 12.84 -8.04
N ASN A 55 18.19 13.96 -7.34
CA ASN A 55 19.17 15.03 -7.38
C ASN A 55 20.32 14.68 -6.43
N ASN A 56 21.48 14.38 -6.99
CA ASN A 56 22.71 14.20 -6.25
C ASN A 56 23.66 15.36 -6.57
N SER A 57 23.79 16.30 -5.63
CA SER A 57 24.75 17.41 -5.72
C SER A 57 24.66 18.24 -7.00
N GLY A 58 23.43 18.48 -7.49
CA GLY A 58 23.14 19.27 -8.68
C GLY A 58 23.05 18.45 -9.99
N ALA A 59 23.41 17.17 -9.96
CA ALA A 59 23.18 16.24 -11.07
C ALA A 59 21.87 15.47 -10.87
N VAL A 60 21.03 15.44 -11.89
CA VAL A 60 19.80 14.62 -11.89
C VAL A 60 20.15 13.25 -12.46
N VAL A 61 20.06 12.22 -11.63
CA VAL A 61 20.45 10.85 -11.97
C VAL A 61 19.23 9.92 -11.95
N PRO A 62 18.94 9.21 -13.05
CA PRO A 62 17.94 8.14 -13.05
C PRO A 62 18.39 6.97 -12.17
N THR A 63 17.61 6.67 -11.14
CA THR A 63 17.85 5.57 -10.20
C THR A 63 16.74 4.53 -10.37
N PRO A 64 17.05 3.30 -10.84
CA PRO A 64 16.07 2.23 -10.96
C PRO A 64 15.46 1.86 -9.61
N VAL A 65 14.17 1.52 -9.60
CA VAL A 65 13.45 1.08 -8.40
C VAL A 65 12.55 -0.11 -8.69
N GLU A 66 12.38 -0.96 -7.69
CA GLU A 66 11.39 -2.03 -7.67
C GLU A 66 10.21 -1.58 -6.81
N VAL A 67 8.99 -1.80 -7.28
CA VAL A 67 7.74 -1.32 -6.66
C VAL A 67 7.02 -2.46 -5.96
#